data_AF-A0A6N2M7J7-F1
#
_entry.id   AF-A0A6N2M7J7-F1
#
_cell.length_a   1.000
_cell.length_b   1.000
_cell.length_c   1.000
_cell.angle_alpha   90.00
_cell.angle_beta   90.00
_cell.angle_gamma   90.00
#
_symmetry.space_group_name_H-M   'P 1'
#
loop_
_entity.id
_entity.type
_entity.pdbx_description
1 polymer ?
#
loop_
_entity_poly.entity_id
_entity_poly.type
_entity_poly.pdbx_seq_one_letter_code
_entity_poly.pdbx_strand_id
1 'polypeptide(L)'
;MDKNLLATRPSLRVLVDVVKLAQKQGRRGSQGSWKQFLNVWRGKFGSGFSDPARRSRDSLVAFLQTFTDDDGLKFVDNVIRSLSNCEMLKETMKEALDNESPEQRLVRLTLEHPLYLPKYALPSFEKGWAVTKVRKKPKLLRCNKMLAVDCEMVLCKDGTDALVRVCVVDENLKVKLDELVNPCKPVEDYRTEITGVTAEILDGASSSFADIQVSMKKLLSRGTILVGHSLYNDLEALKLDHARVIDTSFIFKSSDGRSPSLNNLCKTVLGYELRKAGDPHNCLDDACAAMKLVLAKIERGVDNYIPLIQPDVKIVPETEMAKLLLHKIPTHKVIQGVGYSVLAIFKNPEEACQAFENLIGSLEKDTSGRPQKLVAIQLDTGRSAGIRVRKMTNDNFLSHVSQKKRPFEGEDSGDPKKLKIDHCDDHLKEIERLNQELRKRDSNQCDDHLKEIERLKQDIKTKDIEITAQDKIITELKRKLEEMKKKKKKEC
;
A
#
# COMPACT_ATOMS: atom_id res chain seq x y z
N MET A 1 8.21 30.96 -9.74
CA MET A 1 6.90 30.83 -9.06
C MET A 1 5.84 30.78 -10.12
N ASP A 2 4.99 29.76 -10.10
CA ASP A 2 3.89 29.66 -11.06
C ASP A 2 2.86 30.77 -10.81
N LYS A 3 2.20 31.16 -11.90
CA LYS A 3 1.07 32.09 -11.93
C LYS A 3 0.07 31.74 -10.83
N ASN A 4 -0.40 32.76 -10.10
CA ASN A 4 -1.49 32.71 -9.12
C ASN A 4 -2.56 31.67 -9.56
N LEU A 5 -2.64 30.51 -8.90
CA LEU A 5 -3.53 29.43 -9.34
C LEU A 5 -5.01 29.79 -9.19
N LEU A 6 -5.36 30.84 -8.43
CA LEU A 6 -6.72 31.38 -8.45
C LEU A 6 -7.09 31.94 -9.84
N ALA A 7 -6.09 32.36 -10.65
CA ALA A 7 -6.29 32.79 -12.03
C ALA A 7 -6.63 31.65 -12.99
N THR A 8 -6.41 30.38 -12.62
CA THR A 8 -6.84 29.22 -13.43
C THR A 8 -8.32 28.90 -13.26
N ARG A 9 -9.08 29.76 -12.55
CA ARG A 9 -10.51 29.62 -12.24
C ARG A 9 -10.88 28.20 -11.74
N PRO A 10 -10.33 27.74 -10.59
CA PRO A 10 -10.68 26.45 -10.00
C PRO A 10 -12.18 26.32 -9.76
N SER A 11 -12.74 25.10 -9.79
CA SER A 11 -14.17 24.85 -9.58
C SER A 11 -14.66 25.43 -8.23
N LEU A 12 -15.96 25.72 -8.12
CA LEU A 12 -16.52 26.23 -6.86
C LEU A 12 -16.30 25.21 -5.72
N ARG A 13 -16.40 23.92 -6.03
CA ARG A 13 -16.15 22.83 -5.09
C ARG A 13 -14.71 22.84 -4.56
N VAL A 14 -13.72 22.97 -5.44
CA VAL A 14 -12.30 23.09 -5.05
C VAL A 14 -12.10 24.29 -4.12
N LEU A 15 -12.67 25.45 -4.45
CA LEU A 15 -12.54 26.65 -3.60
C LEU A 15 -13.14 26.42 -2.20
N VAL A 16 -14.32 25.79 -2.14
CA VAL A 16 -14.97 25.43 -0.87
C VAL A 16 -14.07 24.51 -0.04
N ASP A 17 -13.52 23.47 -0.66
CA ASP A 17 -12.70 22.47 0.04
C ASP A 17 -11.36 23.05 0.51
N VAL A 18 -10.75 23.96 -0.25
CA VAL A 18 -9.53 24.69 0.18
C VAL A 18 -9.82 25.54 1.42
N VAL A 19 -10.94 26.28 1.44
CA VAL A 19 -11.31 27.11 2.60
C VAL A 19 -11.65 26.24 3.81
N LYS A 20 -12.38 25.14 3.63
CA LYS A 20 -12.65 24.18 4.70
C LYS A 20 -11.36 23.59 5.28
N LEU A 21 -10.40 23.25 4.42
CA LEU A 21 -9.09 22.76 4.87
C LEU A 21 -8.33 23.86 5.62
N ALA A 22 -8.32 25.09 5.14
CA ALA A 22 -7.70 26.22 5.84
C ALA A 22 -8.30 26.42 7.23
N GLN A 23 -9.63 26.31 7.37
CA GLN A 23 -10.31 26.35 8.67
C GLN A 23 -9.89 25.20 9.58
N LYS A 24 -9.88 23.96 9.06
CA LYS A 24 -9.47 22.76 9.81
C LYS A 24 -8.03 22.88 10.31
N GLN A 25 -7.15 23.46 9.50
CA GLN A 25 -5.74 23.70 9.83
C GLN A 25 -5.51 24.98 10.65
N GLY A 26 -6.56 25.71 11.03
CA GLY A 26 -6.44 26.95 11.81
C GLY A 26 -5.69 28.09 11.10
N ARG A 27 -5.56 28.01 9.77
CA ARG A 27 -4.77 28.96 8.97
C ARG A 27 -5.44 30.35 8.91
N ARG A 28 -4.60 31.39 8.86
CA ARG A 28 -5.01 32.80 8.88
C ARG A 28 -4.30 33.55 7.77
N GLY A 29 -5.04 34.35 7.02
CA GLY A 29 -4.45 35.32 6.09
C GLY A 29 -4.25 36.68 6.75
N SER A 30 -3.91 37.69 5.95
CA SER A 30 -3.76 39.10 6.39
C SER A 30 -5.03 39.69 7.03
N GLN A 31 -6.21 39.15 6.73
CA GLN A 31 -7.49 39.53 7.34
C GLN A 31 -7.97 38.53 8.42
N GLY A 32 -7.06 37.71 8.94
CA GLY A 32 -7.33 36.73 9.99
C GLY A 32 -7.86 35.39 9.48
N SER A 33 -8.52 34.65 10.37
CA SER A 33 -9.22 33.41 10.03
C SER A 33 -10.43 33.66 9.13
N TRP A 34 -10.95 32.63 8.47
CA TRP A 34 -12.16 32.72 7.64
C TRP A 34 -13.34 33.43 8.32
N LYS A 35 -13.58 33.14 9.60
CA LYS A 35 -14.65 33.80 10.37
C LYS A 35 -14.37 35.29 10.58
N GLN A 36 -13.12 35.65 10.85
CA GLN A 36 -12.71 37.06 11.03
C GLN A 36 -12.80 37.82 9.70
N PHE A 37 -12.32 37.23 8.61
CA PHE A 37 -12.46 37.75 7.26
C PHE A 37 -13.93 38.05 6.92
N LEU A 38 -14.85 37.11 7.15
CA LEU A 38 -16.27 37.28 6.87
C LEU A 38 -16.95 38.40 7.67
N ASN A 39 -16.44 38.74 8.86
CA ASN A 39 -16.99 39.86 9.64
C ASN A 39 -16.64 41.23 9.04
N VAL A 40 -15.50 41.32 8.36
CA VAL A 40 -15.02 42.53 7.68
C VAL A 40 -15.55 42.57 6.24
N TRP A 41 -15.68 41.41 5.61
CA TRP A 41 -16.14 41.26 4.23
C TRP A 41 -17.68 41.32 4.15
N ARG A 42 -18.22 42.50 3.79
CA ARG A 42 -19.65 42.79 3.51
C ARG A 42 -20.65 42.61 4.67
N GLY A 43 -20.31 43.08 5.88
CA GLY A 43 -21.29 43.34 6.95
C GLY A 43 -21.84 42.09 7.65
N LYS A 44 -22.32 42.25 8.88
CA LYS A 44 -22.63 41.16 9.84
C LYS A 44 -23.60 40.11 9.26
N PHE A 45 -23.15 38.85 9.22
CA PHE A 45 -24.00 37.68 8.94
C PHE A 45 -24.07 36.75 10.15
N GLY A 46 -25.23 36.08 10.34
CA GLY A 46 -25.43 35.12 11.42
C GLY A 46 -24.55 33.87 11.33
N SER A 47 -24.48 33.08 12.41
CA SER A 47 -23.58 31.92 12.58
C SER A 47 -23.64 30.88 11.44
N GLY A 48 -24.81 30.70 10.81
CA GLY A 48 -25.03 29.80 9.67
C GLY A 48 -24.38 30.21 8.35
N PHE A 49 -23.80 31.41 8.27
CA PHE A 49 -23.09 31.92 7.09
C PHE A 49 -21.57 31.67 7.15
N SER A 50 -21.06 30.93 8.15
CA SER A 50 -19.63 30.61 8.23
C SER A 50 -19.22 29.36 7.43
N ASP A 51 -20.19 28.59 6.90
CA ASP A 51 -19.91 27.45 6.03
C ASP A 51 -19.44 27.92 4.65
N PRO A 52 -18.21 27.58 4.21
CA PRO A 52 -17.73 27.93 2.88
C PRO A 52 -18.63 27.43 1.75
N ALA A 53 -19.34 26.30 1.93
CA ALA A 53 -20.23 25.75 0.91
C ALA A 53 -21.45 26.63 0.61
N ARG A 54 -21.80 27.55 1.53
CA ARG A 54 -22.94 28.48 1.40
C ARG A 54 -22.52 29.86 0.86
N ARG A 55 -21.29 29.99 0.37
CA ARG A 55 -20.70 31.28 0.02
C ARG A 55 -20.38 31.41 -1.48
N SER A 56 -20.38 32.65 -1.97
CA SER A 56 -20.12 32.94 -3.37
C SER A 56 -18.66 32.71 -3.73
N ARG A 57 -18.39 32.43 -5.01
CA ARG A 57 -17.03 32.30 -5.52
C ARG A 57 -16.14 33.49 -5.14
N ASP A 58 -16.66 34.70 -5.30
CA ASP A 58 -15.92 35.94 -5.04
C ASP A 58 -15.47 36.03 -3.58
N SER A 59 -16.30 35.60 -2.64
CA SER A 59 -15.95 35.58 -1.22
C SER A 59 -14.83 34.60 -0.89
N LEU A 60 -14.88 33.40 -1.50
CA LEU A 60 -13.88 32.35 -1.30
C LEU A 60 -12.54 32.77 -1.91
N VAL A 61 -12.58 33.29 -3.14
CA VAL A 61 -11.38 33.82 -3.82
C VAL A 61 -10.80 34.99 -3.05
N ALA A 62 -11.62 35.94 -2.61
CA ALA A 62 -11.16 37.10 -1.84
C ALA A 62 -10.48 36.68 -0.53
N PHE A 63 -11.02 35.69 0.19
CA PHE A 63 -10.35 35.16 1.38
C PHE A 63 -9.02 34.48 1.05
N LEU A 64 -8.98 33.63 0.01
CA LEU A 64 -7.74 32.95 -0.37
C LEU A 64 -6.66 33.94 -0.85
N GLN A 65 -7.05 35.08 -1.42
CA GLN A 65 -6.14 36.17 -1.77
C GLN A 65 -5.56 36.91 -0.55
N THR A 66 -6.09 36.70 0.66
CA THR A 66 -5.52 37.29 1.88
C THR A 66 -4.25 36.60 2.34
N PHE A 67 -3.94 35.40 1.84
CA PHE A 67 -2.68 34.69 2.08
C PHE A 67 -1.58 35.30 1.20
N THR A 68 -0.71 36.10 1.81
CA THR A 68 0.34 36.85 1.10
C THR A 68 1.75 36.40 1.44
N ASP A 69 1.93 35.68 2.56
CA ASP A 69 3.20 35.10 2.95
C ASP A 69 3.52 33.83 2.15
N ASP A 70 4.80 33.49 2.05
CA ASP A 70 5.29 32.35 1.26
C ASP A 70 4.66 31.00 1.66
N ASP A 71 4.37 30.78 2.95
CA ASP A 71 3.75 29.54 3.42
C ASP A 71 2.26 29.50 3.05
N GLY A 72 1.55 30.61 3.27
CA GLY A 72 0.16 30.79 2.85
C GLY A 72 -0.04 30.62 1.35
N LEU A 73 0.82 31.23 0.53
CA LEU A 73 0.77 31.10 -0.92
C LEU A 73 1.02 29.66 -1.38
N LYS A 74 2.05 28.99 -0.83
CA LYS A 74 2.33 27.58 -1.14
C LYS A 74 1.19 26.66 -0.71
N PHE A 75 0.59 26.92 0.44
CA PHE A 75 -0.61 26.20 0.91
C PHE A 75 -1.73 26.29 -0.13
N VAL A 76 -2.13 27.51 -0.51
CA VAL A 76 -3.23 27.74 -1.46
C VAL A 76 -2.92 27.07 -2.80
N ASP A 77 -1.72 27.27 -3.33
CA ASP A 77 -1.29 26.71 -4.61
C ASP A 77 -1.27 25.18 -4.61
N ASN A 78 -0.73 24.54 -3.58
CA ASN A 78 -0.63 23.09 -3.49
C ASN A 78 -2.00 22.44 -3.35
N VAL A 79 -2.85 22.96 -2.46
CA VAL A 79 -4.19 22.39 -2.22
C VAL A 79 -5.07 22.56 -3.44
N ILE A 80 -5.09 23.75 -4.06
CA ILE A 80 -5.85 23.96 -5.31
C ILE A 80 -5.36 22.99 -6.38
N ARG A 81 -4.04 22.85 -6.55
CA ARG A 81 -3.48 21.97 -7.57
C ARG A 81 -3.84 20.51 -7.32
N SER A 82 -3.68 20.03 -6.10
CA SER A 82 -3.99 18.65 -5.71
C SER A 82 -5.46 18.30 -5.97
N LEU A 83 -6.39 19.12 -5.46
CA LEU A 83 -7.82 18.90 -5.64
C LEU A 83 -8.24 19.03 -7.11
N SER A 84 -7.70 20.02 -7.84
CA SER A 84 -7.99 20.20 -9.27
C SER A 84 -7.46 19.03 -10.11
N ASN A 85 -6.29 18.48 -9.78
CA ASN A 85 -5.74 17.30 -10.43
C ASN A 85 -6.67 16.08 -10.24
N CYS A 86 -7.16 15.88 -9.01
CA CYS A 86 -8.07 14.78 -8.66
C CYS A 86 -9.41 14.89 -9.39
N GLU A 87 -10.04 16.08 -9.40
CA GLU A 87 -11.28 16.31 -10.16
C GLU A 87 -11.06 16.05 -11.66
N MET A 88 -10.01 16.65 -12.24
CA MET A 88 -9.74 16.52 -13.68
C MET A 88 -9.48 15.07 -14.09
N LEU A 89 -8.77 14.29 -13.29
CA LEU A 89 -8.52 12.87 -13.60
C LEU A 89 -9.82 12.06 -13.54
N LYS A 90 -10.64 12.25 -12.51
CA LYS A 90 -11.94 11.57 -12.39
C LYS A 90 -12.86 11.88 -13.57
N GLU A 91 -12.95 13.15 -13.97
CA GLU A 91 -13.74 13.55 -15.14
C GLU A 91 -13.18 12.95 -16.43
N THR A 92 -11.88 13.06 -16.64
CA THR A 92 -11.22 12.54 -17.86
C THR A 92 -11.41 11.03 -17.99
N MET A 93 -11.30 10.29 -16.89
CA MET A 93 -11.47 8.83 -16.88
C MET A 93 -12.91 8.39 -17.06
N LYS A 94 -13.88 9.17 -16.59
CA LYS A 94 -15.29 8.91 -16.85
C LYS A 94 -15.64 9.13 -18.32
N GLU A 95 -15.02 10.10 -18.98
CA GLU A 95 -15.25 10.41 -20.40
C GLU A 95 -14.52 9.44 -21.36
N ALA A 96 -13.43 8.81 -20.92
CA ALA A 96 -12.55 8.00 -21.79
C ALA A 96 -12.88 6.50 -21.84
N LEU A 97 -14.01 6.06 -21.28
CA LEU A 97 -14.38 4.65 -21.09
C LEU A 97 -14.26 3.78 -22.36
N ASP A 98 -14.53 4.33 -23.53
CA ASP A 98 -14.60 3.57 -24.79
C ASP A 98 -13.27 3.51 -25.57
N ASN A 99 -12.24 4.30 -25.19
CA ASN A 99 -10.98 4.44 -25.93
C ASN A 99 -9.74 4.61 -25.04
N GLU A 100 -9.80 4.14 -23.79
CA GLU A 100 -8.66 4.25 -22.87
C GLU A 100 -7.60 3.18 -23.14
N SER A 101 -6.32 3.54 -22.95
CA SER A 101 -5.24 2.55 -23.03
C SER A 101 -5.20 1.67 -21.77
N PRO A 102 -4.55 0.49 -21.84
CA PRO A 102 -4.40 -0.38 -20.66
C PRO A 102 -3.79 0.32 -19.44
N GLU A 103 -2.82 1.20 -19.64
CA GLU A 103 -2.21 1.98 -18.56
C GLU A 103 -3.20 2.98 -17.94
N GLN A 104 -4.00 3.67 -18.75
CA GLN A 104 -5.06 4.55 -18.24
C GLN A 104 -6.11 3.78 -17.46
N ARG A 105 -6.50 2.59 -17.95
CA ARG A 105 -7.42 1.69 -17.25
C ARG A 105 -6.89 1.32 -15.87
N LEU A 106 -5.60 1.02 -15.73
CA LEU A 106 -4.98 0.70 -14.44
C LEU A 106 -4.93 1.90 -13.48
N VAL A 107 -4.67 3.11 -13.99
CA VAL A 107 -4.77 4.34 -13.17
C VAL A 107 -6.22 4.52 -12.69
N ARG A 108 -7.20 4.30 -13.57
CA ARG A 108 -8.63 4.37 -13.23
C ARG A 108 -9.01 3.36 -12.16
N LEU A 109 -8.58 2.10 -12.29
CA LEU A 109 -8.82 1.06 -11.27
C LEU A 109 -8.22 1.43 -9.91
N THR A 110 -7.04 2.07 -9.90
CA THR A 110 -6.42 2.58 -8.67
C THR A 110 -7.28 3.68 -8.04
N LEU A 111 -7.79 4.62 -8.84
CA LEU A 111 -8.62 5.75 -8.39
C LEU A 111 -10.03 5.35 -7.94
N GLU A 112 -10.61 4.32 -8.57
CA GLU A 112 -11.92 3.77 -8.24
C GLU A 112 -11.87 2.87 -6.98
N HIS A 113 -10.68 2.49 -6.52
CA HIS A 113 -10.52 1.64 -5.34
C HIS A 113 -11.07 2.34 -4.07
N PRO A 114 -11.88 1.66 -3.22
CA PRO A 114 -12.49 2.27 -2.04
C PRO A 114 -11.49 2.87 -1.05
N LEU A 115 -10.28 2.29 -0.96
CA LEU A 115 -9.22 2.76 -0.07
C LEU A 115 -8.36 3.87 -0.69
N TYR A 116 -8.57 4.27 -1.94
CA TYR A 116 -7.78 5.31 -2.58
C TYR A 116 -7.85 6.63 -1.82
N LEU A 117 -9.07 7.16 -1.63
CA LEU A 117 -9.27 8.44 -0.95
C LEU A 117 -8.66 8.51 0.46
N PRO A 118 -8.90 7.56 1.38
CA PRO A 118 -8.31 7.63 2.71
C PRO A 118 -6.79 7.44 2.72
N LYS A 119 -6.20 6.73 1.74
CA LYS A 119 -4.75 6.47 1.69
C LYS A 119 -3.96 7.55 0.94
N TYR A 120 -4.54 8.11 -0.12
CA TYR A 120 -3.92 9.15 -0.97
C TYR A 120 -4.37 10.57 -0.59
N ALA A 121 -5.04 10.75 0.56
CA ALA A 121 -5.27 12.07 1.16
C ALA A 121 -3.97 12.60 1.81
N LEU A 122 -2.93 12.74 0.98
CA LEU A 122 -1.59 13.15 1.39
C LEU A 122 -1.60 14.59 1.92
N PRO A 123 -0.78 14.93 2.93
CA PRO A 123 -0.72 16.28 3.50
C PRO A 123 0.08 17.26 2.62
N SER A 124 -0.31 17.38 1.35
CA SER A 124 0.35 18.22 0.33
C SER A 124 0.40 19.71 0.65
N PHE A 125 -0.36 20.13 1.67
CA PHE A 125 -0.41 21.46 2.23
C PHE A 125 0.73 21.78 3.23
N GLU A 126 1.51 20.79 3.64
CA GLU A 126 2.63 20.97 4.56
C GLU A 126 3.89 21.48 3.86
N LYS A 127 4.79 22.09 4.64
CA LYS A 127 6.04 22.63 4.13
C LYS A 127 6.94 21.52 3.55
N GLY A 128 7.49 21.78 2.37
CA GLY A 128 8.38 20.86 1.66
C GLY A 128 7.66 19.90 0.71
N TRP A 129 6.33 19.91 0.67
CA TRP A 129 5.57 19.10 -0.28
C TRP A 129 5.60 19.67 -1.70
N ALA A 130 5.75 18.77 -2.67
CA ALA A 130 5.67 19.09 -4.09
C ALA A 130 4.40 18.48 -4.69
N VAL A 131 3.55 19.30 -5.31
CA VAL A 131 2.38 18.81 -6.06
C VAL A 131 2.68 18.88 -7.55
N THR A 132 2.66 17.72 -8.21
CA THR A 132 2.92 17.65 -9.64
C THR A 132 1.76 18.23 -10.45
N LYS A 133 2.04 18.72 -11.66
CA LYS A 133 1.00 19.23 -12.57
C LYS A 133 0.48 18.10 -13.45
N VAL A 134 -0.83 17.93 -13.51
CA VAL A 134 -1.44 17.07 -14.53
C VAL A 134 -1.57 17.85 -15.84
N ARG A 135 -1.23 17.21 -16.96
CA ARG A 135 -1.31 17.82 -18.30
C ARG A 135 -2.76 18.01 -18.73
N LYS A 136 -3.01 18.94 -19.67
CA LYS A 136 -4.33 19.14 -20.28
C LYS A 136 -4.83 17.87 -20.99
N LYS A 137 -6.15 17.62 -20.94
CA LYS A 137 -6.87 16.44 -21.46
C LYS A 137 -6.24 15.74 -22.68
N PRO A 138 -6.05 16.39 -23.86
CA PRO A 138 -5.57 15.69 -25.06
C PRO A 138 -4.13 15.18 -24.94
N LYS A 139 -3.28 15.83 -24.14
CA LYS A 139 -1.89 15.38 -23.90
C LYS A 139 -1.81 14.38 -22.74
N LEU A 140 -2.81 14.36 -21.87
CA LEU A 140 -2.90 13.45 -20.73
C LEU A 140 -3.19 12.02 -21.21
N LEU A 141 -4.22 11.87 -22.04
CA LEU A 141 -4.68 10.58 -22.59
C LEU A 141 -3.64 9.90 -23.49
N ARG A 142 -2.70 10.67 -24.07
CA ARG A 142 -1.64 10.14 -24.95
C ARG A 142 -0.34 9.80 -24.22
N CYS A 143 -0.25 10.09 -22.92
CA CYS A 143 0.99 9.90 -22.17
C CYS A 143 0.86 8.68 -21.25
N ASN A 144 1.41 7.55 -21.71
CA ASN A 144 1.39 6.25 -21.02
C ASN A 144 2.74 5.84 -20.46
N LYS A 145 3.72 6.76 -20.43
CA LYS A 145 5.04 6.46 -19.85
C LYS A 145 4.88 6.16 -18.36
N MET A 146 5.51 5.09 -17.90
CA MET A 146 5.43 4.62 -16.53
C MET A 146 6.81 4.69 -15.88
N LEU A 147 6.83 5.02 -14.59
CA LEU A 147 8.01 4.90 -13.74
C LEU A 147 7.58 4.18 -12.47
N ALA A 148 8.22 3.07 -12.15
CA ALA A 148 8.01 2.43 -10.86
C ALA A 148 8.96 3.02 -9.83
N VAL A 149 8.44 3.26 -8.63
CA VAL A 149 9.20 3.82 -7.51
C VAL A 149 8.95 2.98 -6.27
N ASP A 150 9.99 2.85 -5.46
CA ASP A 150 9.94 2.26 -4.12
C ASP A 150 11.00 2.94 -3.25
N CYS A 151 10.72 3.04 -1.95
CA CYS A 151 11.54 3.74 -0.98
C CYS A 151 11.83 2.87 0.25
N GLU A 152 13.01 3.04 0.83
CA GLU A 152 13.32 2.57 2.17
C GLU A 152 13.25 3.72 3.18
N MET A 153 12.64 3.47 4.34
CA MET A 153 12.44 4.47 5.39
C MET A 153 12.88 3.96 6.76
N VAL A 154 13.53 4.84 7.53
CA VAL A 154 13.95 4.59 8.93
C VAL A 154 13.15 5.44 9.90
N LEU A 155 13.09 5.02 11.17
CA LEU A 155 12.46 5.80 12.24
C LEU A 155 13.46 6.80 12.83
N CYS A 156 13.11 8.08 12.84
CA CYS A 156 13.88 9.12 13.51
C CYS A 156 13.50 9.28 14.99
N LYS A 157 14.40 9.89 15.77
CA LYS A 157 14.19 10.17 17.22
C LYS A 157 12.99 11.07 17.54
N ASP A 158 12.53 11.84 16.56
CA ASP A 158 11.33 12.67 16.67
C ASP A 158 10.03 11.89 16.42
N GLY A 159 10.13 10.58 16.17
CA GLY A 159 9.01 9.68 15.90
C GLY A 159 8.51 9.73 14.45
N THR A 160 9.21 10.42 13.55
CA THR A 160 8.86 10.48 12.12
C THR A 160 9.66 9.46 11.31
N ASP A 161 9.06 8.95 10.24
CA ASP A 161 9.77 8.15 9.24
C ASP A 161 10.53 9.07 8.28
N ALA A 162 11.78 8.71 7.97
CA ALA A 162 12.64 9.45 7.05
C ALA A 162 13.10 8.56 5.89
N LEU A 163 13.04 9.10 4.68
CA LEU A 163 13.56 8.48 3.47
C LEU A 163 15.07 8.29 3.58
N VAL A 164 15.54 7.07 3.33
CA VAL A 164 16.97 6.72 3.34
C VAL A 164 17.46 6.07 2.06
N ARG A 165 16.56 5.56 1.22
CA ARG A 165 16.88 5.11 -0.13
C ARG A 165 15.67 5.28 -1.04
N VAL A 166 15.90 5.66 -2.28
CA VAL A 166 14.86 5.74 -3.30
C VAL A 166 15.34 5.08 -4.58
N CYS A 167 14.49 4.23 -5.14
CA CYS A 167 14.75 3.53 -6.39
C CYS A 167 13.65 3.86 -7.41
N VAL A 168 14.03 4.17 -8.65
CA VAL A 168 13.10 4.43 -9.76
C VAL A 168 13.54 3.70 -11.01
N VAL A 169 12.63 2.97 -11.66
CA VAL A 169 12.86 2.26 -12.92
C VAL A 169 11.80 2.60 -13.96
N ASP A 170 12.15 2.54 -15.25
CA ASP A 170 11.18 2.71 -16.34
C ASP A 170 10.49 1.41 -16.76
N GLU A 171 9.60 1.51 -17.76
CA GLU A 171 8.88 0.37 -18.33
C GLU A 171 9.79 -0.73 -18.91
N ASN A 172 11.06 -0.44 -19.20
CA ASN A 172 12.05 -1.42 -19.65
C ASN A 172 12.93 -1.92 -18.51
N LEU A 173 12.53 -1.67 -17.26
CA LEU A 173 13.27 -1.99 -16.03
C LEU A 173 14.64 -1.31 -15.96
N LYS A 174 14.86 -0.22 -16.70
CA LYS A 174 16.10 0.53 -16.64
C LYS A 174 16.06 1.52 -15.48
N VAL A 175 17.07 1.43 -14.62
CA VAL A 175 17.27 2.34 -13.48
C VAL A 175 17.37 3.80 -13.94
N LYS A 176 16.58 4.66 -13.30
CA LYS A 176 16.54 6.12 -13.48
C LYS A 176 17.01 6.87 -12.26
N LEU A 177 16.88 6.28 -11.09
CA LEU A 177 17.34 6.78 -9.80
C LEU A 177 17.57 5.57 -8.89
N ASP A 178 18.70 5.51 -8.20
CA ASP A 178 18.98 4.57 -7.11
C ASP A 178 19.97 5.28 -6.20
N GLU A 179 19.45 5.91 -5.16
CA GLU A 179 20.20 6.86 -4.33
C GLU A 179 19.93 6.61 -2.86
N LEU A 180 21.02 6.57 -2.07
CA LEU A 180 20.95 6.67 -0.62
C LEU A 180 20.78 8.13 -0.21
N VAL A 181 19.88 8.37 0.74
CA VAL A 181 19.45 9.70 1.14
C VAL A 181 19.86 9.94 2.57
N ASN A 182 20.57 11.04 2.81
CA ASN A 182 20.84 11.49 4.16
C ASN A 182 19.55 12.04 4.78
N PRO A 183 19.03 11.45 5.88
CA PRO A 183 17.78 11.89 6.50
C PRO A 183 17.89 13.27 7.17
N CYS A 184 19.11 13.81 7.34
CA CYS A 184 19.41 15.08 8.03
C CYS A 184 18.80 15.16 9.46
N LYS A 185 18.53 14.00 10.05
CA LYS A 185 17.93 13.84 11.38
C LYS A 185 18.56 12.64 12.09
N PRO A 186 18.67 12.66 13.42
CA PRO A 186 19.09 11.50 14.19
C PRO A 186 18.12 10.32 13.99
N VAL A 187 18.65 9.18 13.58
CA VAL A 187 17.92 7.92 13.46
C VAL A 187 17.79 7.28 14.85
N GLU A 188 16.59 6.79 15.17
CA GLU A 188 16.32 5.98 16.37
C GLU A 188 16.41 4.49 16.03
N ASP A 189 15.80 4.08 14.91
CA ASP A 189 15.75 2.69 14.47
C ASP A 189 15.84 2.61 12.94
N TYR A 190 16.89 1.93 12.47
CA TYR A 190 17.18 1.72 11.05
C TYR A 190 16.28 0.65 10.41
N ARG A 191 15.62 -0.18 11.23
CA ARG A 191 14.81 -1.32 10.78
C ARG A 191 15.61 -2.20 9.81
N THR A 192 16.89 -2.44 10.10
CA THR A 192 17.85 -3.07 9.16
C THR A 192 17.36 -4.41 8.64
N GLU A 193 16.65 -5.18 9.47
CA GLU A 193 16.02 -6.44 9.12
C GLU A 193 14.90 -6.30 8.07
N ILE A 194 14.36 -5.10 7.90
CA ILE A 194 13.36 -4.75 6.89
C ILE A 194 14.00 -3.97 5.76
N THR A 195 14.79 -2.92 6.02
CA THR A 195 15.28 -1.98 5.00
C THR A 195 16.58 -2.41 4.34
N GLY A 196 17.32 -3.33 4.97
CA GLY A 196 18.69 -3.68 4.59
C GLY A 196 19.70 -2.55 4.80
N VAL A 197 19.30 -1.43 5.42
CA VAL A 197 20.14 -0.26 5.63
C VAL A 197 20.73 -0.28 7.05
N THR A 198 22.03 -0.06 7.14
CA THR A 198 22.76 0.10 8.42
C THR A 198 23.22 1.54 8.61
N ALA A 199 23.68 1.86 9.82
CA ALA A 199 24.29 3.16 10.12
C ALA A 199 25.51 3.43 9.23
N GLU A 200 26.34 2.43 8.97
CA GLU A 200 27.55 2.53 8.14
C GLU A 200 27.19 2.80 6.66
N ILE A 201 26.13 2.17 6.16
CA ILE A 201 25.63 2.42 4.79
C ILE A 201 25.15 3.88 4.66
N LEU A 202 24.48 4.40 5.69
CA LEU A 202 23.94 5.77 5.67
C LEU A 202 24.99 6.86 5.88
N ASP A 203 26.10 6.57 6.57
CA ASP A 203 27.18 7.55 6.77
C ASP A 203 27.82 7.97 5.43
N GLY A 204 27.77 7.09 4.42
CA GLY A 204 28.21 7.38 3.05
C GLY A 204 27.19 8.10 2.17
N ALA A 205 25.98 8.39 2.65
CA ALA A 205 24.93 8.99 1.84
C ALA A 205 25.19 10.48 1.54
N SER A 206 25.50 10.78 0.27
CA SER A 206 25.76 12.16 -0.18
C SER A 206 24.52 12.93 -0.62
N SER A 207 23.47 12.23 -1.04
CA SER A 207 22.29 12.85 -1.63
C SER A 207 21.34 13.37 -0.54
N SER A 208 20.93 14.64 -0.65
CA SER A 208 19.96 15.22 0.28
C SER A 208 18.53 14.97 -0.20
N PHE A 209 17.56 15.07 0.72
CA PHE A 209 16.14 15.05 0.37
C PHE A 209 15.77 16.07 -0.73
N ALA A 210 16.41 17.24 -0.74
CA ALA A 210 16.18 18.27 -1.74
C ALA A 210 16.64 17.83 -3.13
N ASP A 211 17.79 17.15 -3.23
CA ASP A 211 18.32 16.61 -4.48
C ASP A 211 17.37 15.56 -5.06
N ILE A 212 16.84 14.68 -4.20
CA ILE A 212 15.83 13.69 -4.60
C ILE A 212 14.58 14.37 -5.15
N GLN A 213 14.07 15.41 -4.49
CA GLN A 213 12.91 16.14 -5.01
C GLN A 213 13.18 16.79 -6.38
N VAL A 214 14.39 17.29 -6.63
CA VAL A 214 14.78 17.83 -7.94
C VAL A 214 14.79 16.73 -9.00
N SER A 215 15.40 15.59 -8.70
CA SER A 215 15.43 14.41 -9.58
C SER A 215 14.03 13.90 -9.90
N MET A 216 13.17 13.73 -8.89
CA MET A 216 11.77 13.30 -9.07
C MET A 216 10.97 14.29 -9.91
N LYS A 217 11.10 15.60 -9.68
CA LYS A 217 10.43 16.62 -10.51
C LYS A 217 10.84 16.53 -11.98
N LYS A 218 12.12 16.28 -12.27
CA LYS A 218 12.63 16.10 -13.63
C LYS A 218 12.01 14.88 -14.30
N LEU A 219 11.95 13.75 -13.60
CA LEU A 219 11.35 12.50 -14.08
C LEU A 219 9.84 12.62 -14.34
N LEU A 220 9.12 13.37 -13.51
CA LEU A 220 7.66 13.51 -13.57
C LEU A 220 7.15 14.64 -14.47
N SER A 221 8.05 15.49 -14.97
CA SER A 221 7.74 16.70 -15.77
C SER A 221 6.88 16.45 -17.02
N ARG A 222 6.76 15.20 -17.48
CA ARG A 222 6.03 14.83 -18.68
C ARG A 222 4.63 14.26 -18.44
N GLY A 223 4.13 14.33 -17.21
CA GLY A 223 2.85 13.72 -16.86
C GLY A 223 2.97 12.19 -16.88
N THR A 224 4.11 11.67 -16.48
CA THR A 224 4.37 10.23 -16.31
C THR A 224 3.37 9.62 -15.34
N ILE A 225 3.15 8.31 -15.43
CA ILE A 225 2.36 7.53 -14.47
C ILE A 225 3.35 6.91 -13.48
N LEU A 226 3.13 7.09 -12.18
CA LEU A 226 3.90 6.37 -11.16
C LEU A 226 3.29 5.00 -10.89
N VAL A 227 4.15 4.00 -10.73
CA VAL A 227 3.80 2.62 -10.40
C VAL A 227 4.45 2.29 -9.06
N GLY A 228 3.76 1.54 -8.20
CA GLY A 228 4.35 1.05 -6.95
C GLY A 228 3.42 0.08 -6.22
N HIS A 229 3.79 -0.29 -4.99
CA HIS A 229 3.01 -1.19 -4.15
C HIS A 229 2.71 -0.55 -2.80
N SER A 230 1.43 -0.25 -2.52
CA SER A 230 1.08 0.68 -1.41
C SER A 230 1.79 2.02 -1.55
N LEU A 231 1.82 2.53 -2.78
CA LEU A 231 2.65 3.64 -3.25
C LEU A 231 2.41 4.96 -2.50
N TYR A 232 1.29 5.09 -1.79
CA TYR A 232 1.02 6.23 -0.93
C TYR A 232 2.07 6.41 0.18
N ASN A 233 2.68 5.32 0.69
CA ASN A 233 3.75 5.39 1.69
C ASN A 233 5.01 6.05 1.09
N ASP A 234 5.41 5.64 -0.11
CA ASP A 234 6.56 6.22 -0.81
C ASP A 234 6.34 7.68 -1.14
N LEU A 235 5.13 8.03 -1.62
CA LEU A 235 4.75 9.40 -1.92
C LEU A 235 4.77 10.29 -0.67
N GLU A 236 4.39 9.76 0.48
CA GLU A 236 4.50 10.46 1.76
C GLU A 236 5.96 10.68 2.17
N ALA A 237 6.80 9.64 2.09
CA ALA A 237 8.23 9.74 2.36
C ALA A 237 8.94 10.74 1.43
N LEU A 238 8.54 10.80 0.15
CA LEU A 238 9.04 11.75 -0.85
C LEU A 238 8.42 13.16 -0.74
N LYS A 239 7.41 13.35 0.12
CA LYS A 239 6.57 14.54 0.20
C LYS A 239 6.07 14.99 -1.18
N LEU A 240 5.56 14.04 -1.94
CA LEU A 240 5.18 14.21 -3.33
C LEU A 240 3.70 13.87 -3.52
N ASP A 241 2.92 14.82 -4.00
CA ASP A 241 1.54 14.59 -4.43
C ASP A 241 1.51 14.43 -5.96
N HIS A 242 1.32 13.19 -6.38
CA HIS A 242 1.24 12.81 -7.78
C HIS A 242 -0.05 12.05 -8.03
N ALA A 243 -0.90 12.62 -8.89
CA ALA A 243 -2.25 12.11 -9.05
C ALA A 243 -2.37 10.94 -10.04
N ARG A 244 -1.39 10.73 -10.94
CA ARG A 244 -1.40 9.64 -11.93
C ARG A 244 -0.63 8.44 -11.39
N VAL A 245 -1.32 7.57 -10.66
CA VAL A 245 -0.70 6.43 -9.98
C VAL A 245 -1.35 5.12 -10.38
N ILE A 246 -0.54 4.07 -10.45
CA ILE A 246 -0.95 2.67 -10.50
C ILE A 246 -0.42 2.01 -9.23
N ASP A 247 -1.34 1.65 -8.34
CA ASP A 247 -1.00 0.97 -7.09
C ASP A 247 -1.29 -0.53 -7.23
N THR A 248 -0.24 -1.34 -7.30
CA THR A 248 -0.36 -2.79 -7.42
C THR A 248 -1.11 -3.43 -6.24
N SER A 249 -1.14 -2.79 -5.06
CA SER A 249 -1.93 -3.27 -3.92
C SER A 249 -3.45 -3.08 -4.09
N PHE A 250 -3.87 -2.25 -5.06
CA PHE A 250 -5.28 -1.95 -5.36
C PHE A 250 -5.76 -2.61 -6.66
N ILE A 251 -4.91 -2.71 -7.68
CA ILE A 251 -5.32 -3.28 -8.99
C ILE A 251 -5.34 -4.82 -8.98
N PHE A 252 -4.65 -5.47 -8.04
CA PHE A 252 -4.75 -6.90 -7.83
C PHE A 252 -5.69 -7.20 -6.66
N LYS A 253 -6.80 -7.90 -6.96
CA LYS A 253 -7.83 -8.23 -5.98
C LYS A 253 -7.53 -9.58 -5.35
N SER A 254 -7.47 -9.63 -4.02
CA SER A 254 -7.56 -10.89 -3.28
C SER A 254 -9.01 -11.29 -3.06
N SER A 255 -9.29 -12.60 -3.06
CA SER A 255 -10.64 -13.14 -2.85
C SER A 255 -11.24 -12.81 -1.47
N ASP A 256 -10.39 -12.49 -0.50
CA ASP A 256 -10.75 -12.14 0.87
C ASP A 256 -10.82 -10.62 1.13
N GLY A 257 -10.70 -9.80 0.09
CA GLY A 257 -10.76 -8.33 0.20
C GLY A 257 -9.52 -7.68 0.82
N ARG A 258 -8.46 -8.44 1.13
CA ARG A 258 -7.18 -7.89 1.61
C ARG A 258 -6.31 -7.45 0.43
N SER A 259 -5.49 -6.42 0.65
CA SER A 259 -4.40 -6.10 -0.27
C SER A 259 -3.31 -7.19 -0.16
N PRO A 260 -2.98 -7.90 -1.25
CA PRO A 260 -1.93 -8.91 -1.24
C PRO A 260 -0.55 -8.24 -1.06
N SER A 261 0.40 -8.93 -0.44
CA SER A 261 1.79 -8.44 -0.38
C SER A 261 2.46 -8.51 -1.75
N LEU A 262 3.47 -7.66 -1.98
CA LEU A 262 4.26 -7.67 -3.20
C LEU A 262 4.90 -9.04 -3.46
N ASN A 263 5.42 -9.70 -2.43
CA ASN A 263 6.01 -11.03 -2.55
C ASN A 263 4.98 -12.09 -3.00
N ASN A 264 3.76 -12.06 -2.43
CA ASN A 264 2.69 -12.96 -2.84
C ASN A 264 2.27 -12.70 -4.29
N LEU A 265 2.18 -11.43 -4.68
CA LEU A 265 1.90 -11.05 -6.07
C LEU A 265 2.97 -11.57 -7.02
N CYS A 266 4.25 -11.42 -6.69
CA CYS A 266 5.34 -11.96 -7.51
C CYS A 266 5.24 -13.48 -7.64
N LYS A 267 5.00 -14.18 -6.53
CA LYS A 267 4.88 -15.64 -6.53
C LYS A 267 3.73 -16.11 -7.40
N THR A 268 2.54 -15.52 -7.27
CA THR A 268 1.36 -15.96 -8.03
C THR A 268 1.36 -15.46 -9.48
N VAL A 269 1.71 -14.20 -9.70
CA VAL A 269 1.55 -13.57 -11.02
C VAL A 269 2.79 -13.82 -11.87
N LEU A 270 3.98 -13.65 -11.31
CA LEU A 270 5.26 -13.72 -12.05
C LEU A 270 5.96 -15.08 -11.91
N GLY A 271 5.47 -15.97 -11.02
CA GLY A 271 6.00 -17.31 -10.85
C GLY A 271 7.33 -17.39 -10.09
N TYR A 272 7.74 -16.33 -9.40
CA TYR A 272 8.95 -16.33 -8.58
C TYR A 272 8.72 -15.64 -7.23
N GLU A 273 9.44 -16.09 -6.22
CA GLU A 273 9.47 -15.44 -4.92
C GLU A 273 10.44 -14.26 -4.96
N LEU A 274 9.96 -13.06 -4.64
CA LEU A 274 10.76 -11.83 -4.69
C LEU A 274 11.84 -11.80 -3.60
N ARG A 275 11.50 -12.32 -2.41
CA ARG A 275 12.43 -12.42 -1.28
C ARG A 275 12.06 -13.58 -0.38
N LYS A 276 13.04 -14.24 0.24
CA LYS A 276 12.78 -15.32 1.21
C LYS A 276 12.27 -14.71 2.51
N ALA A 277 11.64 -15.55 3.34
CA ALA A 277 11.18 -15.12 4.65
C ALA A 277 12.36 -14.66 5.52
N GLY A 278 12.32 -13.41 5.97
CA GLY A 278 13.35 -12.80 6.81
C GLY A 278 14.47 -12.08 6.05
N ASP A 279 14.50 -12.18 4.71
CA ASP A 279 15.42 -11.37 3.91
C ASP A 279 14.95 -9.89 3.94
N PRO A 280 15.89 -8.93 4.03
CA PRO A 280 15.55 -7.52 3.97
C PRO A 280 14.99 -7.15 2.60
N HIS A 281 14.26 -6.04 2.57
CA HIS A 281 13.76 -5.41 1.36
C HIS A 281 14.90 -4.76 0.57
N ASN A 282 14.65 -4.58 -0.71
CA ASN A 282 15.52 -3.86 -1.62
C ASN A 282 14.64 -3.04 -2.55
N CYS A 283 14.63 -1.72 -2.39
CA CYS A 283 13.78 -0.86 -3.20
C CYS A 283 13.94 -1.02 -4.72
N LEU A 284 15.11 -1.45 -5.20
CA LEU A 284 15.31 -1.62 -6.65
C LEU A 284 14.58 -2.85 -7.15
N ASP A 285 14.68 -3.96 -6.42
CA ASP A 285 13.97 -5.20 -6.72
C ASP A 285 12.46 -5.00 -6.58
N ASP A 286 12.03 -4.25 -5.58
CA ASP A 286 10.62 -3.94 -5.30
C ASP A 286 10.00 -3.06 -6.39
N ALA A 287 10.69 -1.98 -6.80
CA ALA A 287 10.27 -1.14 -7.92
C ALA A 287 10.22 -1.95 -9.23
N CYS A 288 11.23 -2.80 -9.49
CA CYS A 288 11.22 -3.70 -10.65
C CYS A 288 10.05 -4.68 -10.61
N ALA A 289 9.76 -5.27 -9.45
CA ALA A 289 8.67 -6.20 -9.25
C ALA A 289 7.31 -5.54 -9.48
N ALA A 290 7.09 -4.34 -8.92
CA ALA A 290 5.87 -3.57 -9.15
C ALA A 290 5.68 -3.25 -10.65
N MET A 291 6.75 -2.86 -11.35
CA MET A 291 6.69 -2.64 -12.81
C MET A 291 6.34 -3.93 -13.57
N LYS A 292 7.03 -5.05 -13.28
CA LYS A 292 6.77 -6.36 -13.91
C LYS A 292 5.33 -6.80 -13.70
N LEU A 293 4.76 -6.59 -12.52
CA LEU A 293 3.36 -6.91 -12.23
C LEU A 293 2.39 -6.09 -13.10
N VAL A 294 2.63 -4.80 -13.25
CA VAL A 294 1.81 -3.94 -14.13
C VAL A 294 1.92 -4.38 -15.59
N LEU A 295 3.13 -4.65 -16.08
CA LEU A 295 3.34 -5.13 -17.45
C LEU A 295 2.65 -6.47 -17.68
N ALA A 296 2.77 -7.42 -16.76
CA ALA A 296 2.09 -8.72 -16.83
C ALA A 296 0.56 -8.56 -16.80
N LYS A 297 0.03 -7.61 -16.04
CA LYS A 297 -1.40 -7.31 -15.99
C LYS A 297 -1.91 -6.72 -17.31
N ILE A 298 -1.12 -5.88 -17.97
CA ILE A 298 -1.42 -5.32 -19.29
C ILE A 298 -1.40 -6.43 -20.35
N GLU A 299 -0.34 -7.24 -20.38
CA GLU A 299 -0.16 -8.34 -21.35
C GLU A 299 -1.28 -9.38 -21.25
N ARG A 300 -1.68 -9.74 -20.03
CA ARG A 300 -2.76 -10.70 -19.78
C ARG A 300 -4.15 -10.11 -19.96
N GLY A 301 -4.29 -8.81 -20.24
CA GLY A 301 -5.57 -8.11 -20.25
C GLY A 301 -5.98 -7.58 -18.87
N VAL A 302 -6.25 -6.28 -18.79
CA VAL A 302 -6.46 -5.57 -17.52
C VAL A 302 -7.67 -6.09 -16.73
N ASP A 303 -8.76 -6.44 -17.40
CA ASP A 303 -9.99 -6.90 -16.74
C ASP A 303 -9.95 -8.40 -16.37
N ASN A 304 -8.95 -9.14 -16.83
CA ASN A 304 -8.86 -10.58 -16.54
C ASN A 304 -8.56 -10.82 -15.06
N TYR A 305 -9.40 -11.63 -14.42
CA TYR A 305 -9.20 -12.02 -13.02
C TYR A 305 -7.95 -12.89 -12.90
N ILE A 306 -7.02 -12.50 -12.03
CA ILE A 306 -5.84 -13.30 -11.72
C ILE A 306 -6.07 -13.90 -10.34
N PRO A 307 -6.36 -15.22 -10.25
CA PRO A 307 -6.57 -15.87 -8.97
C PRO A 307 -5.28 -15.79 -8.16
N LEU A 308 -5.31 -15.04 -7.06
CA LEU A 308 -4.22 -15.01 -6.11
C LEU A 308 -4.24 -16.33 -5.34
N ILE A 309 -3.22 -17.16 -5.52
CA ILE A 309 -3.04 -18.38 -4.75
C ILE A 309 -2.82 -17.89 -3.33
N GLN A 310 -3.77 -18.20 -2.44
CA GLN A 310 -3.55 -17.98 -1.02
C GLN A 310 -2.30 -18.79 -0.68
N PRO A 311 -1.24 -18.19 -0.11
CA PRO A 311 -0.17 -18.99 0.42
C PRO A 311 -0.82 -19.98 1.38
N ASP A 312 -0.47 -21.26 1.24
CA ASP A 312 -0.90 -22.34 2.13
C ASP A 312 -1.02 -21.78 3.52
N VAL A 313 -2.21 -21.90 4.12
CA VAL A 313 -2.52 -21.40 5.46
C VAL A 313 -1.29 -21.62 6.31
N LYS A 314 -0.51 -20.55 6.56
CA LYS A 314 0.75 -20.69 7.30
C LYS A 314 0.34 -21.31 8.61
N ILE A 315 0.70 -22.58 8.81
CA ILE A 315 0.60 -23.24 10.10
C ILE A 315 1.40 -22.31 11.01
N VAL A 316 0.68 -21.56 11.84
CA VAL A 316 1.32 -20.63 12.78
C VAL A 316 2.11 -21.54 13.72
N PRO A 317 3.45 -21.42 13.78
CA PRO A 317 4.23 -22.27 14.67
C PRO A 317 3.69 -22.16 16.09
N GLU A 318 3.66 -23.24 16.85
CA GLU A 318 3.12 -23.25 18.23
C GLU A 318 3.74 -22.13 19.09
N THR A 319 5.01 -21.81 18.84
CA THR A 319 5.74 -20.71 19.48
C THR A 319 5.14 -19.33 19.21
N GLU A 320 4.53 -19.11 18.04
CA GLU A 320 3.80 -17.88 17.71
C GLU A 320 2.36 -17.92 18.24
N MET A 321 1.75 -19.10 18.30
CA MET A 321 0.41 -19.28 18.91
C MET A 321 0.44 -19.03 20.43
N ALA A 322 1.57 -19.26 21.08
CA ALA A 322 1.84 -18.94 22.48
C ALA A 322 2.05 -17.44 22.75
N LYS A 323 1.78 -16.55 21.78
CA LYS A 323 1.95 -15.09 21.94
C LYS A 323 0.63 -14.34 21.78
N LEU A 324 0.48 -13.26 22.54
CA LEU A 324 -0.56 -12.26 22.32
C LEU A 324 0.09 -10.92 21.93
N LEU A 325 -0.42 -10.29 20.87
CA LEU A 325 0.06 -8.97 20.46
C LEU A 325 -0.80 -7.88 21.10
N LEU A 326 -0.19 -7.08 21.96
CA LEU A 326 -0.77 -5.84 22.48
C LEU A 326 -0.39 -4.71 21.52
N HIS A 327 -1.35 -3.94 21.05
CA HIS A 327 -1.12 -2.82 20.13
C HIS A 327 -2.03 -1.64 20.45
N LYS A 328 -1.72 -0.48 19.85
CA LYS A 328 -2.37 0.80 20.17
C LYS A 328 -2.16 1.24 21.62
N ILE A 329 -1.04 0.88 22.23
CA ILE A 329 -0.77 1.25 23.61
C ILE A 329 -0.47 2.77 23.67
N PRO A 330 -1.21 3.56 24.46
CA PRO A 330 -0.99 5.01 24.53
C PRO A 330 0.34 5.34 25.22
N THR A 331 1.13 6.25 24.64
CA THR A 331 2.33 6.79 25.28
C THR A 331 2.03 8.16 25.91
N HIS A 332 2.77 8.53 26.96
CA HIS A 332 2.65 9.84 27.61
C HIS A 332 3.02 11.03 26.69
N LYS A 333 3.55 10.78 25.49
CA LYS A 333 3.72 11.78 24.43
C LYS A 333 2.51 11.68 23.50
N VAL A 334 1.59 12.63 23.65
CA VAL A 334 0.42 12.79 22.78
C VAL A 334 0.91 13.19 21.37
N ILE A 335 1.33 12.20 20.58
CA ILE A 335 1.43 12.28 19.13
C ILE A 335 0.20 11.58 18.59
N GLN A 336 -0.59 12.31 17.80
CA GLN A 336 -1.76 11.75 17.13
C GLN A 336 -1.33 10.57 16.25
N GLY A 337 -1.69 9.34 16.65
CA GLY A 337 -1.82 8.21 15.74
C GLY A 337 -0.81 7.07 15.84
N VAL A 338 0.25 7.17 16.66
CA VAL A 338 1.24 6.08 16.77
C VAL A 338 1.18 5.44 18.15
N GLY A 339 0.59 4.25 18.23
CA GLY A 339 0.66 3.41 19.42
C GLY A 339 1.76 2.36 19.25
N TYR A 340 2.50 2.07 20.31
CA TYR A 340 3.50 1.00 20.29
C TYR A 340 2.82 -0.37 20.44
N SER A 341 3.54 -1.43 20.03
CA SER A 341 3.12 -2.81 20.20
C SER A 341 4.09 -3.59 21.08
N VAL A 342 3.55 -4.55 21.84
CA VAL A 342 4.30 -5.44 22.74
C VAL A 342 3.78 -6.85 22.56
N LEU A 343 4.66 -7.85 22.64
CA LEU A 343 4.27 -9.27 22.64
C LEU A 343 4.28 -9.80 24.07
N ALA A 344 3.14 -10.31 24.52
CA ALA A 344 3.07 -11.16 25.71
C ALA A 344 3.34 -12.60 25.28
N ILE A 345 4.38 -13.22 25.85
CA ILE A 345 4.81 -14.58 25.51
C ILE A 345 4.40 -15.52 26.64
N PHE A 346 3.67 -16.57 26.31
CA PHE A 346 3.19 -17.60 27.23
C PHE A 346 3.97 -18.90 27.00
N LYS A 347 3.83 -19.87 27.92
CA LYS A 347 4.56 -21.14 27.82
C LYS A 347 4.06 -21.99 26.67
N ASN A 348 2.76 -21.91 26.38
CA ASN A 348 2.09 -22.68 25.33
C ASN A 348 0.87 -21.93 24.76
N PRO A 349 0.32 -22.39 23.63
CA PRO A 349 -0.85 -21.79 22.99
C PRO A 349 -2.11 -21.80 23.87
N GLU A 350 -2.29 -22.82 24.71
CA GLU A 350 -3.45 -22.97 25.59
C GLU A 350 -3.48 -21.87 26.66
N GLU A 351 -2.32 -21.58 27.27
CA GLU A 351 -2.16 -20.51 28.27
C GLU A 351 -2.40 -19.14 27.64
N ALA A 352 -1.89 -18.91 26.42
CA ALA A 352 -2.17 -17.69 25.66
C ALA A 352 -3.67 -17.53 25.34
N CYS A 353 -4.34 -18.62 24.95
CA CYS A 353 -5.78 -18.62 24.68
C CYS A 353 -6.59 -18.36 25.95
N GLN A 354 -6.27 -19.04 27.05
CA GLN A 354 -6.93 -18.85 28.33
C GLN A 354 -6.74 -17.41 28.85
N ALA A 355 -5.54 -16.86 28.73
CA ALA A 355 -5.27 -15.47 29.07
C ALA A 355 -6.13 -14.51 28.23
N PHE A 356 -6.24 -14.75 26.93
CA PHE A 356 -7.12 -13.97 26.04
C PHE A 356 -8.61 -14.10 26.40
N GLU A 357 -9.10 -15.30 26.73
CA GLU A 357 -10.51 -15.48 27.09
C GLU A 357 -10.84 -14.79 28.41
N ASN A 358 -9.94 -14.82 29.39
CA ASN A 358 -10.10 -14.18 30.69
C ASN A 358 -9.99 -12.64 30.64
N LEU A 359 -9.44 -12.08 29.56
CA LEU A 359 -9.36 -10.63 29.35
C LEU A 359 -10.75 -10.01 29.22
N ILE A 360 -11.04 -9.04 30.10
CA ILE A 360 -12.27 -8.23 30.05
C ILE A 360 -12.08 -7.14 29.00
N GLY A 361 -12.85 -7.21 27.91
CA GLY A 361 -12.81 -6.25 26.82
C GLY A 361 -13.81 -6.59 25.72
N SER A 362 -14.11 -5.64 24.85
CA SER A 362 -15.02 -5.90 23.72
C SER A 362 -14.32 -6.72 22.64
N LEU A 363 -14.89 -7.88 22.31
CA LEU A 363 -14.38 -8.76 21.26
C LEU A 363 -14.60 -8.14 19.88
N GLU A 364 -13.54 -8.10 19.10
CA GLU A 364 -13.46 -7.58 17.74
C GLU A 364 -12.64 -8.53 16.87
N LYS A 365 -12.56 -8.25 15.57
CA LYS A 365 -11.57 -8.85 14.68
C LYS A 365 -10.67 -7.75 14.10
N ASP A 366 -9.41 -8.07 13.90
CA ASP A 366 -8.48 -7.16 13.22
C ASP A 366 -8.69 -7.16 11.69
N THR A 367 -7.90 -6.38 10.97
CA THR A 367 -7.95 -6.31 9.50
C THR A 367 -7.52 -7.60 8.79
N SER A 368 -6.93 -8.55 9.53
CA SER A 368 -6.55 -9.89 9.07
C SER A 368 -7.56 -10.96 9.48
N GLY A 369 -8.69 -10.59 10.09
CA GLY A 369 -9.72 -11.51 10.58
C GLY A 369 -9.38 -12.22 11.90
N ARG A 370 -8.27 -11.85 12.56
CA ARG A 370 -7.83 -12.45 13.82
C ARG A 370 -8.63 -11.89 15.00
N PRO A 371 -8.99 -12.72 16.00
CA PRO A 371 -9.65 -12.25 17.20
C PRO A 371 -8.81 -11.22 17.96
N GLN A 372 -9.41 -10.10 18.35
CA GLN A 372 -8.81 -9.10 19.22
C GLN A 372 -9.81 -8.61 20.27
N LYS A 373 -9.35 -8.16 21.44
CA LYS A 373 -10.19 -7.49 22.46
C LYS A 373 -9.70 -6.08 22.69
N LEU A 374 -10.61 -5.11 22.73
CA LEU A 374 -10.33 -3.75 23.19
C LEU A 374 -10.50 -3.70 24.71
N VAL A 375 -9.39 -3.43 25.41
CA VAL A 375 -9.30 -3.34 26.85
C VAL A 375 -9.20 -1.88 27.24
N ALA A 376 -10.16 -1.39 28.03
CA ALA A 376 -10.12 -0.05 28.58
C ALA A 376 -9.37 -0.07 29.92
N ILE A 377 -8.40 0.82 30.08
CA ILE A 377 -7.59 1.01 31.29
C ILE A 377 -7.86 2.42 31.79
N GLN A 378 -8.16 2.56 33.08
CA GLN A 378 -8.15 3.87 33.73
C GLN A 378 -6.73 4.20 34.17
N LEU A 379 -6.23 5.35 33.75
CA LEU A 379 -4.97 5.90 34.21
C LEU A 379 -5.20 6.65 35.52
N ASP A 380 -4.17 6.69 36.37
CA ASP A 380 -4.14 7.42 37.65
C ASP A 380 -4.47 8.91 37.50
N THR A 381 -4.36 9.44 36.28
CA THR A 381 -4.73 10.80 35.89
C THR A 381 -6.24 10.99 35.61
N GLY A 382 -7.07 9.98 35.86
CA GLY A 382 -8.52 9.99 35.57
C GLY A 382 -8.89 9.91 34.08
N ARG A 383 -7.93 9.58 33.20
CA ARG A 383 -8.15 9.42 31.75
C ARG A 383 -8.29 7.94 31.40
N SER A 384 -9.20 7.61 30.48
CA SER A 384 -9.35 6.25 29.97
C SER A 384 -8.49 6.05 28.72
N ALA A 385 -7.69 4.99 28.72
CA ALA A 385 -6.81 4.54 27.64
C ALA A 385 -7.30 3.19 27.11
N GLY A 386 -7.30 2.99 25.79
CA GLY A 386 -7.68 1.71 25.18
C GLY A 386 -6.48 0.98 24.61
N ILE A 387 -6.25 -0.27 25.02
CA ILE A 387 -5.26 -1.17 24.43
C ILE A 387 -5.99 -2.27 23.66
N ARG A 388 -5.46 -2.69 22.51
CA ARG A 388 -5.97 -3.86 21.80
C ARG A 388 -5.07 -5.06 22.03
N VAL A 389 -5.64 -6.18 22.45
CA VAL A 389 -4.93 -7.46 22.60
C VAL A 389 -5.40 -8.40 21.52
N ARG A 390 -4.50 -8.99 20.73
CA ARG A 390 -4.83 -9.81 19.55
C ARG A 390 -4.25 -11.23 19.67
N LYS A 391 -5.05 -12.25 19.33
CA LYS A 391 -4.58 -13.63 19.13
C LYS A 391 -3.75 -13.74 17.85
N MET A 392 -2.68 -14.52 17.87
CA MET A 392 -1.82 -14.72 16.70
C MET A 392 -2.39 -15.73 15.68
N THR A 393 -3.53 -16.35 16.01
CA THR A 393 -4.23 -17.39 15.23
C THR A 393 -5.70 -17.02 14.96
N ASN A 394 -6.32 -17.70 14.00
CA ASN A 394 -7.75 -17.60 13.74
C ASN A 394 -8.51 -18.66 14.54
N ASP A 395 -9.75 -18.36 14.97
CA ASP A 395 -10.57 -19.25 15.81
C ASP A 395 -10.84 -20.65 15.20
N ASN A 396 -10.66 -20.81 13.88
CA ASN A 396 -10.92 -22.07 13.19
C ASN A 396 -9.95 -23.22 13.53
N PHE A 397 -8.90 -22.99 14.34
CA PHE A 397 -7.91 -24.03 14.66
C PHE A 397 -8.22 -24.83 15.93
N LEU A 398 -9.05 -24.35 16.85
CA LEU A 398 -9.26 -24.98 18.16
C LEU A 398 -10.60 -25.72 18.32
N SER A 399 -11.49 -25.70 17.31
CA SER A 399 -12.80 -26.35 17.40
C SER A 399 -12.75 -27.89 17.35
N HIS A 400 -11.58 -28.50 17.20
CA HIS A 400 -11.45 -29.97 17.18
C HIS A 400 -10.88 -30.60 18.45
N VAL A 401 -10.45 -29.82 19.45
CA VAL A 401 -9.88 -30.39 20.68
C VAL A 401 -10.33 -29.57 21.90
N SER A 402 -11.49 -29.91 22.44
CA SER A 402 -11.88 -29.83 23.88
C SER A 402 -13.36 -29.50 24.07
N GLN A 403 -14.22 -30.45 23.72
CA GLN A 403 -15.47 -30.66 24.47
C GLN A 403 -15.38 -32.00 25.19
N LYS A 404 -14.74 -32.03 26.38
CA LYS A 404 -15.00 -33.08 27.37
C LYS A 404 -14.93 -32.53 28.80
N LYS A 405 -16.12 -32.52 29.40
CA LYS A 405 -16.47 -32.70 30.83
C LYS A 405 -16.12 -31.58 31.83
N ARG A 406 -17.17 -31.01 32.42
CA ARG A 406 -17.53 -31.21 33.84
C ARG A 406 -19.06 -31.00 34.06
N PRO A 407 -19.63 -31.45 35.20
CA PRO A 407 -20.95 -32.08 35.27
C PRO A 407 -22.06 -31.19 35.84
N PHE A 408 -23.26 -31.75 35.69
CA PHE A 408 -24.61 -31.38 36.17
C PHE A 408 -24.73 -30.86 37.62
N GLU A 409 -25.49 -29.78 37.78
CA GLU A 409 -26.46 -29.41 38.85
C GLU A 409 -27.34 -28.31 38.19
N GLY A 410 -28.67 -28.20 38.23
CA GLY A 410 -29.83 -28.92 38.75
C GLY A 410 -31.07 -28.01 38.50
N GLU A 411 -32.23 -28.60 38.21
CA GLU A 411 -33.61 -28.03 38.30
C GLU A 411 -34.01 -26.87 37.33
N ASP A 412 -35.18 -26.76 36.72
CA ASP A 412 -36.46 -27.48 36.76
C ASP A 412 -37.31 -27.14 35.49
N SER A 413 -38.22 -28.07 35.15
CA SER A 413 -39.51 -28.01 34.43
C SER A 413 -39.74 -27.22 33.13
N GLY A 414 -40.25 -27.95 32.11
CA GLY A 414 -41.15 -27.41 31.08
C GLY A 414 -41.06 -28.03 29.68
N ASP A 415 -41.68 -29.20 29.46
CA ASP A 415 -42.06 -29.69 28.12
C ASP A 415 -43.15 -28.74 27.53
N PRO A 416 -43.28 -28.55 26.18
CA PRO A 416 -43.74 -29.67 25.34
C PRO A 416 -43.39 -29.67 23.82
N LYS A 417 -43.60 -30.85 23.22
CA LYS A 417 -43.99 -31.20 21.82
C LYS A 417 -42.92 -31.49 20.76
N LYS A 418 -42.79 -32.80 20.49
CA LYS A 418 -42.27 -33.45 19.26
C LYS A 418 -42.93 -32.94 17.98
N LEU A 419 -42.11 -32.61 16.98
CA LEU A 419 -42.43 -32.73 15.55
C LEU A 419 -41.26 -33.45 14.86
N LYS A 420 -41.58 -34.54 14.16
CA LYS A 420 -40.65 -35.45 13.48
C LYS A 420 -39.99 -34.78 12.26
N ILE A 421 -38.69 -34.93 12.10
CA ILE A 421 -37.92 -34.68 10.87
C ILE A 421 -37.27 -36.01 10.50
N ASP A 422 -37.66 -36.60 9.37
CA ASP A 422 -37.18 -37.91 8.90
C ASP A 422 -36.71 -37.81 7.44
N HIS A 423 -35.88 -36.80 7.12
CA HIS A 423 -35.43 -36.56 5.75
C HIS A 423 -33.97 -36.05 5.60
N CYS A 424 -33.09 -36.37 6.55
CA CYS A 424 -31.69 -35.91 6.51
C CYS A 424 -30.64 -37.03 6.34
N ASP A 425 -31.00 -38.31 6.47
CA ASP A 425 -30.00 -39.38 6.54
C ASP A 425 -29.48 -39.85 5.17
N ASP A 426 -30.30 -39.73 4.11
CA ASP A 426 -29.89 -40.13 2.75
C ASP A 426 -29.00 -39.06 2.09
N HIS A 427 -29.22 -37.78 2.37
CA HIS A 427 -28.37 -36.69 1.85
C HIS A 427 -26.95 -36.74 2.40
N LEU A 428 -26.76 -37.15 3.67
CA LEU A 428 -25.44 -37.28 4.28
C LEU A 428 -24.61 -38.38 3.60
N LYS A 429 -25.23 -39.51 3.27
CA LYS A 429 -24.58 -40.63 2.58
C LYS A 429 -24.19 -40.26 1.14
N GLU A 430 -25.02 -39.50 0.44
CA GLU A 430 -24.73 -38.98 -0.90
C GLU A 430 -23.53 -38.01 -0.88
N ILE A 431 -23.49 -37.08 0.08
CA ILE A 431 -22.40 -36.12 0.25
C ILE A 431 -21.07 -36.82 0.56
N GLU A 432 -21.10 -37.85 1.40
CA GLU A 432 -19.89 -38.60 1.76
C GLU A 432 -19.34 -39.40 0.56
N ARG A 433 -20.24 -39.95 -0.27
CA ARG A 433 -19.89 -40.65 -1.51
C ARG A 433 -19.27 -39.72 -2.54
N LEU A 434 -19.86 -38.54 -2.76
CA LEU A 434 -19.34 -37.53 -3.68
C LEU A 434 -17.98 -36.97 -3.22
N ASN A 435 -17.78 -36.81 -1.91
CA ASN A 435 -16.49 -36.38 -1.35
C ASN A 435 -15.39 -37.44 -1.52
N GLN A 436 -15.72 -38.74 -1.45
CA GLN A 436 -14.75 -39.80 -1.75
C GLN A 436 -14.39 -39.85 -3.23
N GLU A 437 -15.32 -39.60 -4.14
CA GLU A 437 -15.04 -39.52 -5.58
C GLU A 437 -14.17 -38.31 -5.95
N LEU A 438 -14.43 -37.15 -5.33
CA LEU A 438 -13.60 -35.95 -5.50
C LEU A 438 -12.16 -36.18 -5.02
N ARG A 439 -11.97 -36.79 -3.85
CA ARG A 439 -10.62 -37.12 -3.33
C ARG A 439 -9.84 -38.06 -4.24
N LYS A 440 -10.51 -39.00 -4.91
CA LYS A 440 -9.87 -39.91 -5.87
C LYS A 440 -9.47 -39.21 -7.18
N ARG A 441 -10.27 -38.26 -7.67
CA ARG A 441 -9.92 -37.46 -8.86
C ARG A 441 -8.75 -36.52 -8.58
N ASP A 442 -8.74 -35.84 -7.44
CA ASP A 442 -7.66 -34.92 -7.06
C ASP A 442 -6.32 -35.64 -6.87
N SER A 443 -6.33 -36.86 -6.29
CA SER A 443 -5.11 -37.67 -6.11
C SER A 443 -4.50 -38.09 -7.44
N ASN A 444 -5.31 -38.54 -8.40
CA ASN A 444 -4.80 -39.02 -9.69
C ASN A 444 -4.29 -37.86 -10.57
N GLN A 445 -4.95 -36.70 -10.49
CA GLN A 445 -4.52 -35.52 -11.25
C GLN A 445 -3.20 -34.93 -10.72
N CYS A 446 -2.97 -34.97 -9.40
CA CYS A 446 -1.73 -34.49 -8.79
C CYS A 446 -0.50 -35.34 -9.20
N ASP A 447 -0.66 -36.67 -9.29
CA ASP A 447 0.43 -37.58 -9.68
C ASP A 447 0.85 -37.39 -11.14
N ASP A 448 -0.10 -37.13 -12.04
CA ASP A 448 0.21 -36.89 -13.45
C ASP A 448 0.91 -35.54 -13.65
N HIS A 449 0.52 -34.50 -12.91
CA HIS A 449 1.23 -33.22 -12.91
C HIS A 449 2.65 -33.34 -12.34
N LEU A 450 2.87 -34.18 -11.33
CA LEU A 450 4.20 -34.40 -10.76
C LEU A 450 5.15 -35.03 -11.78
N LYS A 451 4.69 -36.04 -12.52
CA LYS A 451 5.46 -36.69 -13.60
C LYS A 451 5.80 -35.71 -14.73
N GLU A 452 4.86 -34.83 -15.08
CA GLU A 452 5.09 -33.82 -16.12
C GLU A 452 6.10 -32.74 -15.67
N ILE A 453 6.04 -32.30 -14.41
CA ILE A 453 7.04 -31.38 -13.84
C ILE A 453 8.43 -32.02 -13.86
N GLU A 454 8.55 -33.30 -13.51
CA GLU A 454 9.83 -34.01 -13.47
C GLU A 454 10.42 -34.18 -14.87
N ARG A 455 9.57 -34.48 -15.87
CA ARG A 455 9.95 -34.50 -17.28
C ARG A 455 10.43 -33.12 -17.77
N LEU A 456 9.69 -32.05 -17.47
CA LEU A 456 10.06 -30.69 -17.86
C LEU A 456 11.37 -30.23 -17.22
N LYS A 457 11.66 -30.62 -15.97
CA LYS A 457 12.95 -30.35 -15.32
C LYS A 457 14.11 -31.01 -16.06
N GLN A 458 13.92 -32.24 -16.56
CA GLN A 458 14.95 -32.94 -17.32
C GLN A 458 15.17 -32.29 -18.70
N ASP A 459 14.11 -31.82 -19.35
CA ASP A 459 14.20 -31.09 -20.63
C ASP A 459 14.94 -29.75 -20.46
N ILE A 460 14.65 -28.99 -19.39
CA ILE A 460 15.36 -27.73 -19.07
C ILE A 460 16.85 -27.99 -18.87
N LYS A 461 17.20 -29.02 -18.08
CA LYS A 461 18.60 -29.40 -17.84
C LYS A 461 19.34 -29.75 -19.13
N THR A 462 18.65 -30.40 -20.07
CA THR A 462 19.22 -30.74 -21.38
C THR A 462 19.45 -29.48 -22.21
N LYS A 463 18.49 -28.54 -22.23
CA LYS A 463 18.63 -27.26 -22.93
C LYS A 463 19.72 -26.37 -22.36
N ASP A 464 19.93 -26.36 -21.04
CA ASP A 464 21.03 -25.59 -20.43
C ASP A 464 22.41 -26.09 -20.89
N ILE A 465 22.56 -27.41 -21.08
CA ILE A 465 23.78 -28.00 -21.63
C ILE A 465 23.99 -27.56 -23.08
N GLU A 466 22.93 -27.55 -23.90
CA GLU A 466 22.99 -27.08 -25.29
C GLU A 466 23.35 -25.60 -25.39
N ILE A 467 22.72 -24.74 -24.56
CA ILE A 467 23.02 -23.30 -24.50
C ILE A 467 24.50 -23.09 -24.13
N THR A 468 24.98 -23.82 -23.11
CA THR A 468 26.40 -23.74 -22.69
C THR A 468 27.35 -24.15 -23.82
N ALA A 469 26.97 -25.14 -24.64
CA ALA A 469 27.76 -25.54 -25.81
C ALA A 469 27.75 -24.46 -26.91
N GLN A 470 26.59 -23.84 -27.17
CA GLN A 470 26.47 -22.73 -28.12
C GLN A 470 27.28 -21.51 -27.69
N ASP A 471 27.27 -21.16 -26.40
CA ASP A 471 28.04 -20.03 -25.87
C ASP A 471 29.55 -20.20 -26.05
N LYS A 472 30.06 -21.43 -25.93
CA LYS A 472 31.47 -21.76 -26.22
C LYS A 472 31.80 -21.51 -27.69
N ILE A 473 30.92 -21.91 -28.61
CA ILE A 473 31.10 -21.70 -30.06
C ILE A 473 31.08 -20.19 -30.38
N ILE A 474 30.13 -19.45 -29.81
CA ILE A 474 30.02 -17.99 -29.99
C ILE A 474 31.29 -17.29 -29.49
N THR A 475 31.82 -17.71 -28.34
CA THR A 475 33.05 -17.16 -27.76
C THR A 475 34.24 -17.37 -28.69
N GLU A 476 34.39 -18.57 -29.26
CA GLU A 476 35.47 -18.89 -30.18
C GLU A 476 35.35 -18.12 -31.51
N LEU A 477 34.14 -17.95 -32.05
CA LEU A 477 33.90 -17.14 -33.24
C LEU A 477 34.22 -15.67 -33.00
N LYS A 478 33.85 -15.12 -31.83
CA LYS A 478 34.23 -13.75 -31.44
C LYS A 478 35.74 -13.58 -31.37
N ARG A 479 36.46 -14.56 -30.82
CA ARG A 479 37.93 -14.54 -30.76
C ARG A 479 38.56 -14.50 -32.16
N LYS A 480 38.11 -15.38 -33.06
CA LYS A 480 38.57 -15.40 -34.47
C LYS A 480 38.27 -14.09 -35.21
N LEU A 481 37.09 -13.50 -34.97
CA LEU A 481 36.71 -12.22 -35.56
C LEU A 481 37.64 -11.08 -35.13
N GLU A 482 38.01 -11.02 -33.85
CA GLU A 482 38.95 -10.04 -33.34
C GLU A 482 40.38 -10.24 -33.87
N GLU A 483 40.83 -11.48 -34.07
CA GLU A 483 42.10 -11.77 -34.72
C GLU A 483 42.13 -11.31 -36.18
N MET A 484 41.04 -11.52 -36.93
CA MET A 484 40.92 -11.02 -38.31
C MET A 484 40.91 -9.50 -38.38
N LYS A 485 40.21 -8.82 -37.46
CA LYS A 485 40.23 -7.35 -37.36
C LYS A 485 41.64 -6.82 -37.07
N LYS A 486 42.39 -7.49 -36.19
CA LYS A 486 43.78 -7.13 -35.88
C LYS A 486 44.73 -7.36 -37.07
N LYS A 487 44.54 -8.41 -37.86
CA LYS A 487 45.31 -8.64 -39.10
C LYS A 487 45.03 -7.57 -40.16
N LYS A 488 43.76 -7.26 -40.44
CA LYS A 488 43.40 -6.18 -41.37
C LYS A 488 43.95 -4.82 -40.97
N LYS A 489 44.09 -4.54 -39.67
CA LYS A 489 44.66 -3.28 -39.17
C LYS A 489 46.20 -3.21 -39.24
N LYS A 490 46.88 -4.32 -39.55
CA LYS A 490 48.34 -4.37 -39.80
C LYS A 490 48.70 -4.35 -41.29
N GLU A 491 47.72 -4.59 -42.17
CA GLU A 491 47.88 -4.61 -43.63
C GLU A 491 47.42 -3.28 -44.31
N CYS A 492 46.75 -2.39 -43.56
CA CYS A 492 46.61 -0.96 -43.87
C CYS A 492 47.65 -0.17 -43.05
#